data_AF-A0A0N1L0D5-F1
#
_entry.id   AF-A0A0N1L0D5-F1
#
_cell.length_a   1.000
_cell.length_b   1.000
_cell.length_c   1.000
_cell.angle_alpha   90.00
_cell.angle_beta   90.00
_cell.angle_gamma   90.00
#
_symmetry.space_group_name_H-M   'P 1'
#
loop_
_entity.id
_entity.type
_entity.pdbx_description
1 polymer ?
#
loop_
_entity_poly.entity_id
_entity_poly.type
_entity_poly.pdbx_seq_one_letter_code
_entity_poly.pdbx_strand_id
1 'polypeptide(L)'
;MKPRPSPYARTAAALLAAAALLAGCASGPPTTTEGGVPIDATRTAKGQDSRSLFLILHYTVADFPTSMRILTEQNVSAHYLLSDEPQPRIFRLVDENRRAWHSGASGWGPNRRLNSSSIGIEIVHPGYVRLPNGQQVFPPFPQAQIDVLIPLVKDIVQRHGIKPEFILGHGEVSPHNKVDPGPTFPWKLFSELGITPPLPEPAAVAAQRAVFEAQPPEMLWIQRSLAQHGYVIEPTGQFDKQTERVLMNFQMRYRPSSYSGLPDAETSALLWVLTKGGAPAVPPQPPGPFAVPFTPGAPPAAPALPSAPAPEPPLAPSPAAPAPASPPPPGSAASAAAAL
;
A
#
# COMPACT_ATOMS: atom_id res chain seq x y z
N MET A 1 49.83 -29.33 24.00
CA MET A 1 50.42 -28.20 23.23
C MET A 1 49.47 -27.88 22.08
N LYS A 2 48.89 -26.67 22.03
CA LYS A 2 48.07 -26.24 20.87
C LYS A 2 49.03 -25.86 19.72
N PRO A 3 48.82 -26.36 18.48
CA PRO A 3 49.70 -26.05 17.37
C PRO A 3 49.59 -24.56 17.00
N ARG A 4 50.73 -23.89 16.84
CA ARG A 4 50.77 -22.51 16.35
C ARG A 4 50.44 -22.52 14.85
N PRO A 5 49.53 -21.67 14.37
CA PRO A 5 49.19 -21.61 12.96
C PRO A 5 50.41 -21.18 12.13
N SER A 6 50.56 -21.81 10.95
CA SER A 6 51.62 -21.55 9.98
C SER A 6 51.69 -20.07 9.58
N PRO A 7 52.88 -19.47 9.44
CA PRO A 7 53.04 -18.09 8.97
C PRO A 7 52.47 -17.87 7.55
N TYR A 8 52.35 -18.93 6.75
CA TYR A 8 51.71 -18.91 5.42
C TYR A 8 50.18 -18.77 5.49
N ALA A 9 49.55 -19.27 6.55
CA ALA A 9 48.09 -19.15 6.73
C ALA A 9 47.70 -17.70 7.12
N ARG A 10 48.57 -16.99 7.82
CA ARG A 10 48.35 -15.59 8.23
C ARG A 10 48.50 -14.61 7.06
N THR A 11 49.44 -14.87 6.16
CA THR A 11 49.66 -14.05 4.95
C THR A 11 48.57 -14.28 3.90
N ALA A 12 48.12 -15.52 3.71
CA ALA A 12 46.98 -15.83 2.83
C ALA A 12 45.66 -15.19 3.31
N ALA A 13 45.38 -15.21 4.62
CA ALA A 13 44.19 -14.57 5.19
C ALA A 13 44.23 -13.03 5.05
N ALA A 14 45.41 -12.41 5.19
CA ALA A 14 45.59 -10.98 4.99
C ALA A 14 45.40 -10.55 3.53
N LEU A 15 45.85 -11.37 2.57
CA LEU A 15 45.66 -11.13 1.14
C LEU A 15 44.20 -11.29 0.70
N LEU A 16 43.47 -12.28 1.25
CA LEU A 16 42.02 -12.45 1.01
C LEU A 16 41.20 -11.31 1.61
N ALA A 17 41.56 -10.80 2.79
CA ALA A 17 40.92 -9.62 3.39
C ALA A 17 41.19 -8.35 2.58
N ALA A 18 42.39 -8.17 2.03
CA ALA A 18 42.73 -7.06 1.15
C ALA A 18 41.99 -7.12 -0.20
N ALA A 19 41.81 -8.30 -0.78
CA ALA A 19 41.02 -8.49 -2.00
C ALA A 19 39.51 -8.23 -1.77
N ALA A 20 38.97 -8.62 -0.61
CA ALA A 20 37.59 -8.32 -0.23
C ALA A 20 37.35 -6.82 0.01
N LEU A 21 38.36 -6.08 0.48
CA LEU A 21 38.32 -4.62 0.63
C LEU A 21 38.38 -3.88 -0.72
N LEU A 22 39.00 -4.46 -1.75
CA LEU A 22 39.09 -3.87 -3.10
C LEU A 22 37.84 -4.09 -3.96
N ALA A 23 37.04 -5.12 -3.69
CA ALA A 23 35.79 -5.37 -4.40
C ALA A 23 34.62 -4.46 -3.96
N GLY A 24 34.78 -3.75 -2.84
CA GLY A 24 33.71 -2.94 -2.24
C GLY A 24 33.57 -1.50 -2.75
N CYS A 25 34.42 -1.03 -3.67
CA CYS A 25 34.53 0.41 -3.97
C CYS A 25 33.98 0.88 -5.33
N ALA A 26 33.28 0.04 -6.09
CA ALA A 26 32.80 0.42 -7.42
C ALA A 26 31.27 0.36 -7.57
N SER A 27 30.53 0.99 -6.66
CA SER A 27 29.10 1.30 -6.84
C SER A 27 28.90 2.70 -7.44
N GLY A 28 29.69 3.04 -8.47
CA GLY A 28 29.44 4.22 -9.28
C GLY A 28 28.28 3.98 -10.24
N PRO A 29 27.53 5.02 -10.66
CA PRO A 29 26.56 4.88 -11.73
C PRO A 29 27.26 4.32 -12.98
N PRO A 30 26.58 3.47 -13.76
CA PRO A 30 27.18 2.87 -14.95
C PRO A 30 27.64 3.97 -15.91
N THR A 31 28.92 3.93 -16.28
CA THR A 31 29.55 4.86 -17.24
C THR A 31 29.31 4.43 -18.69
N THR A 32 28.55 3.36 -18.90
CA THR A 32 28.12 2.83 -20.20
C THR A 32 26.72 2.23 -20.06
N THR A 33 25.86 2.42 -21.06
CA THR A 33 24.59 1.67 -21.14
C THR A 33 24.86 0.18 -21.40
N GLU A 34 23.84 -0.67 -21.23
CA GLU A 34 23.90 -2.11 -21.57
C GLU A 34 24.29 -2.34 -23.05
N GLY A 35 23.96 -1.40 -23.95
CA GLY A 35 24.35 -1.40 -25.36
C GLY A 35 25.71 -0.76 -25.67
N GLY A 36 26.51 -0.43 -24.65
CA GLY A 36 27.86 0.12 -24.82
C GLY A 36 27.94 1.62 -25.13
N VAL A 37 26.83 2.36 -25.01
CA VAL A 37 26.84 3.82 -25.22
C VAL A 37 27.51 4.49 -24.01
N PRO A 38 28.60 5.26 -24.19
CA PRO A 38 29.29 5.90 -23.07
C PRO A 38 28.43 6.99 -22.41
N ILE A 39 28.48 7.05 -21.08
CA ILE A 39 27.80 8.03 -20.23
C ILE A 39 28.86 8.78 -19.43
N ASP A 40 28.94 10.10 -19.61
CA ASP A 40 29.75 10.97 -18.75
C ASP A 40 29.00 11.22 -17.44
N ALA A 41 29.38 10.49 -16.38
CA ALA A 41 28.84 10.62 -15.04
C ALA A 41 29.76 11.43 -14.10
N THR A 42 30.70 12.24 -14.63
CA THR A 42 31.65 13.02 -13.82
C THR A 42 31.00 14.19 -13.08
N ARG A 43 29.77 14.57 -13.44
CA ARG A 43 29.02 15.67 -12.84
C ARG A 43 27.67 15.15 -12.34
N THR A 44 27.29 15.55 -11.13
CA THR A 44 25.96 15.28 -10.57
C THR A 44 25.27 16.60 -10.19
N ALA A 45 23.97 16.70 -10.45
CA ALA A 45 23.21 17.90 -10.14
C ALA A 45 22.95 18.01 -8.63
N LYS A 46 23.04 19.22 -8.07
CA LYS A 46 22.63 19.46 -6.68
C LYS A 46 21.11 19.49 -6.51
N GLY A 47 20.38 19.94 -7.54
CA GLY A 47 18.92 20.02 -7.55
C GLY A 47 18.28 18.67 -7.88
N GLN A 48 18.32 17.74 -6.94
CA GLN A 48 17.64 16.44 -7.03
C GLN A 48 17.17 15.99 -5.65
N ASP A 49 16.12 15.18 -5.62
CA ASP A 49 15.57 14.54 -4.44
C ASP A 49 14.98 13.16 -4.80
N SER A 50 14.28 12.53 -3.87
CA SER A 50 13.65 11.22 -4.03
C SER A 50 12.45 11.30 -4.97
N ARG A 51 12.29 10.29 -5.85
CA ARG A 51 11.04 10.10 -6.60
C ARG A 51 9.87 9.64 -5.72
N SER A 52 10.19 8.95 -4.62
CA SER A 52 9.20 8.51 -3.63
C SER A 52 8.91 9.66 -2.68
N LEU A 53 7.78 10.33 -2.90
CA LEU A 53 7.34 11.50 -2.15
C LEU A 53 6.28 11.16 -1.10
N PHE A 54 5.60 10.02 -1.25
CA PHE A 54 4.50 9.58 -0.40
C PHE A 54 4.77 8.20 0.21
N LEU A 55 4.13 7.94 1.34
CA LEU A 55 4.03 6.61 1.94
C LEU A 55 2.54 6.29 2.14
N ILE A 56 2.06 5.22 1.51
CA ILE A 56 0.65 4.83 1.59
C ILE A 56 0.53 3.52 2.37
N LEU A 57 -0.27 3.53 3.44
CA LEU A 57 -0.55 2.40 4.30
C LEU A 57 -1.88 1.72 3.91
N HIS A 58 -1.86 0.38 3.90
CA HIS A 58 -2.95 -0.49 3.48
C HIS A 58 -3.20 -1.57 4.53
N TYR A 59 -4.34 -2.26 4.43
CA TYR A 59 -4.50 -3.60 4.99
C TYR A 59 -4.90 -4.60 3.89
N THR A 60 -4.66 -5.88 4.14
CA THR A 60 -4.80 -6.92 3.10
C THR A 60 -6.20 -7.55 2.96
N VAL A 61 -7.07 -7.47 3.97
CA VAL A 61 -8.35 -8.24 4.08
C VAL A 61 -8.21 -9.75 3.91
N ALA A 62 -7.03 -10.30 4.18
CA ALA A 62 -6.72 -11.71 4.02
C ALA A 62 -5.66 -12.16 5.04
N ASP A 63 -5.52 -13.46 5.25
CA ASP A 63 -4.41 -14.03 6.04
C ASP A 63 -3.05 -13.86 5.34
N PHE A 64 -1.96 -14.11 6.06
CA PHE A 64 -0.60 -13.93 5.52
C PHE A 64 -0.30 -14.76 4.27
N PRO A 65 -0.55 -16.09 4.22
CA PRO A 65 -0.29 -16.88 3.01
C PRO A 65 -1.06 -16.38 1.78
N THR A 66 -2.33 -16.02 1.95
CA THR A 66 -3.16 -15.49 0.87
C THR A 66 -2.66 -14.11 0.42
N SER A 67 -2.33 -13.23 1.37
CA SER A 67 -1.79 -11.90 1.09
C SER A 67 -0.47 -11.96 0.32
N MET A 68 0.44 -12.84 0.74
CA MET A 68 1.71 -13.08 0.05
C MET A 68 1.47 -13.47 -1.41
N ARG A 69 0.63 -14.49 -1.65
CA ARG A 69 0.30 -14.96 -3.00
C ARG A 69 -0.33 -13.85 -3.86
N ILE A 70 -1.29 -13.10 -3.32
CA ILE A 70 -1.94 -12.00 -4.05
C ILE A 70 -0.92 -10.95 -4.49
N LEU A 71 -0.04 -10.52 -3.57
CA LEU A 71 0.88 -9.41 -3.81
C LEU A 71 2.12 -9.78 -4.65
N THR A 72 2.37 -11.07 -4.87
CA THR A 72 3.50 -11.56 -5.69
C THR A 72 3.08 -12.15 -7.04
N GLU A 73 1.87 -12.72 -7.15
CA GLU A 73 1.44 -13.49 -8.32
C GLU A 73 0.29 -12.85 -9.12
N GLN A 74 -0.31 -11.76 -8.63
CA GLN A 74 -1.45 -11.10 -9.30
C GLN A 74 -1.12 -9.68 -9.75
N ASN A 75 -2.12 -9.01 -10.33
CA ASN A 75 -2.00 -7.64 -10.87
C ASN A 75 -2.13 -6.54 -9.79
N VAL A 76 -1.67 -6.82 -8.58
CA VAL A 76 -1.53 -5.88 -7.46
C VAL A 76 -0.26 -6.23 -6.69
N SER A 77 0.41 -5.24 -6.13
CA SER A 77 1.64 -5.46 -5.36
C SER A 77 1.91 -4.30 -4.42
N ALA A 78 2.71 -4.53 -3.39
CA ALA A 78 3.21 -3.52 -2.47
C ALA A 78 4.73 -3.60 -2.38
N HIS A 79 5.36 -2.54 -1.88
CA HIS A 79 6.80 -2.57 -1.64
C HIS A 79 7.11 -3.47 -0.43
N TYR A 80 6.28 -3.35 0.61
CA TYR A 80 6.41 -4.11 1.84
C TYR A 80 5.10 -4.80 2.23
N LEU A 81 5.22 -6.00 2.79
CA LEU A 81 4.14 -6.74 3.45
C LEU A 81 4.56 -7.04 4.89
N LEU A 82 3.72 -6.70 5.86
CA LEU A 82 3.91 -7.00 7.27
C LEU A 82 2.99 -8.14 7.70
N SER A 83 3.56 -9.29 8.12
CA SER A 83 2.78 -10.46 8.53
C SER A 83 2.03 -10.26 9.85
N ASP A 84 1.03 -11.11 10.11
CA ASP A 84 0.25 -11.22 11.35
C ASP A 84 0.68 -12.41 12.22
N GLU A 85 1.84 -13.00 11.92
CA GLU A 85 2.44 -14.09 12.68
C GLU A 85 2.75 -13.66 14.13
N PRO A 86 2.87 -14.60 15.10
CA PRO A 86 3.18 -14.27 16.50
C PRO A 86 4.44 -13.41 16.69
N GLN A 87 5.41 -13.53 15.78
CA GLN A 87 6.53 -12.61 15.61
C GLN A 87 6.41 -11.97 14.22
N PRO A 88 5.79 -10.79 14.10
CA PRO A 88 5.56 -10.15 12.80
C PRO A 88 6.87 -9.89 12.05
N ARG A 89 6.86 -10.17 10.75
CA ARG A 89 8.01 -9.97 9.85
C ARG A 89 7.64 -9.06 8.69
N ILE A 90 8.63 -8.30 8.25
CA ILE A 90 8.52 -7.43 7.07
C ILE A 90 9.13 -8.17 5.88
N PHE A 91 8.38 -8.25 4.79
CA PHE A 91 8.82 -8.79 3.51
C PHE A 91 8.88 -7.66 2.50
N ARG A 92 10.02 -7.48 1.83
CA ARG A 92 10.13 -6.57 0.69
C ARG A 92 9.75 -7.35 -0.58
N LEU A 93 8.65 -6.99 -1.20
CA LEU A 93 8.13 -7.67 -2.40
C LEU A 93 8.50 -6.93 -3.70
N VAL A 94 8.64 -5.60 -3.63
CA VAL A 94 9.06 -4.75 -4.74
C VAL A 94 10.14 -3.80 -4.25
N ASP A 95 11.26 -3.70 -4.98
CA ASP A 95 12.30 -2.72 -4.67
C ASP A 95 11.74 -1.29 -4.77
N GLU A 96 12.14 -0.40 -3.87
CA GLU A 96 11.62 0.98 -3.80
C GLU A 96 11.99 1.87 -5.00
N ASN A 97 12.96 1.44 -5.83
CA ASN A 97 13.29 2.09 -7.10
C ASN A 97 12.40 1.61 -8.26
N ARG A 98 11.50 0.65 -8.00
CA ARG A 98 10.48 0.14 -8.91
C ARG A 98 9.11 0.66 -8.47
N ARG A 99 8.15 0.55 -9.38
CA ARG A 99 6.77 0.94 -9.13
C ARG A 99 5.93 -0.26 -8.72
N ALA A 100 5.58 -0.38 -7.44
CA ALA A 100 4.53 -1.31 -7.00
C ALA A 100 3.12 -0.84 -7.41
N TRP A 101 2.16 -1.76 -7.47
CA TRP A 101 0.78 -1.48 -7.91
C TRP A 101 -0.21 -1.59 -6.73
N HIS A 102 -0.18 -0.61 -5.82
CA HIS A 102 -0.97 -0.64 -4.57
C HIS A 102 -2.08 0.43 -4.50
N SER A 103 -1.83 1.65 -4.97
CA SER A 103 -2.75 2.78 -4.78
C SER A 103 -3.81 2.93 -5.89
N GLY A 104 -3.59 2.36 -7.08
CA GLY A 104 -4.52 2.41 -8.21
C GLY A 104 -4.75 3.84 -8.73
N ALA A 105 -6.00 4.16 -9.08
CA ALA A 105 -6.42 5.52 -9.43
C ALA A 105 -6.54 6.37 -8.15
N SER A 106 -5.41 6.93 -7.72
CA SER A 106 -5.25 7.67 -6.47
C SER A 106 -4.83 9.12 -6.69
N GLY A 107 -5.03 9.97 -5.69
CA GLY A 107 -4.52 11.34 -5.67
C GLY A 107 -4.53 12.00 -4.29
N TRP A 108 -3.67 13.01 -4.15
CA TRP A 108 -3.59 13.86 -2.95
C TRP A 108 -3.09 15.26 -3.34
N GLY A 109 -3.87 16.29 -2.99
CA GLY A 109 -3.65 17.66 -3.46
C GLY A 109 -3.59 17.73 -4.99
N PRO A 110 -2.54 18.32 -5.59
CA PRO A 110 -2.38 18.34 -7.04
C PRO A 110 -1.86 17.01 -7.63
N ASN A 111 -1.43 16.05 -6.81
CA ASN A 111 -0.77 14.83 -7.27
C ASN A 111 -1.78 13.75 -7.65
N ARG A 112 -1.48 12.97 -8.69
CA ARG A 112 -2.32 11.88 -9.22
C ARG A 112 -1.48 10.65 -9.53
N ARG A 113 -2.11 9.47 -9.59
CA ARG A 113 -1.48 8.18 -9.93
C ARG A 113 -0.29 7.86 -9.02
N LEU A 114 -0.54 7.88 -7.70
CA LEU A 114 0.50 7.92 -6.67
C LEU A 114 1.42 6.69 -6.67
N ASN A 115 1.06 5.57 -7.30
CA ASN A 115 1.96 4.42 -7.47
C ASN A 115 3.37 4.83 -7.93
N SER A 116 3.48 5.82 -8.83
CA SER A 116 4.77 6.22 -9.43
C SER A 116 5.65 7.07 -8.52
N SER A 117 5.11 7.55 -7.39
CA SER A 117 5.79 8.46 -6.46
C SER A 117 5.56 8.07 -5.00
N SER A 118 5.19 6.83 -4.73
CA SER A 118 4.88 6.37 -3.38
C SER A 118 5.48 5.02 -3.07
N ILE A 119 5.82 4.83 -1.80
CA ILE A 119 6.06 3.51 -1.21
C ILE A 119 4.74 3.01 -0.61
N GLY A 120 4.51 1.71 -0.73
CA GLY A 120 3.27 1.06 -0.32
C GLY A 120 3.58 -0.03 0.69
N ILE A 121 2.93 0.03 1.85
CA ILE A 121 3.05 -0.99 2.90
C ILE A 121 1.67 -1.64 3.10
N GLU A 122 1.61 -2.94 2.87
CA GLU A 122 0.46 -3.78 3.18
C GLU A 122 0.65 -4.41 4.56
N ILE A 123 -0.38 -4.30 5.41
CA ILE A 123 -0.38 -4.91 6.75
C ILE A 123 -1.40 -6.03 6.73
N VAL A 124 -0.96 -7.25 7.06
CA VAL A 124 -1.88 -8.39 7.17
C VAL A 124 -2.87 -8.12 8.29
N HIS A 125 -4.12 -7.87 7.92
CA HIS A 125 -5.18 -7.50 8.84
C HIS A 125 -6.53 -7.77 8.15
N PRO A 126 -7.55 -8.30 8.87
CA PRO A 126 -8.81 -8.75 8.26
C PRO A 126 -9.69 -7.62 7.70
N GLY A 127 -9.35 -6.34 7.97
CA GLY A 127 -10.20 -5.20 7.64
C GLY A 127 -11.44 -5.16 8.55
N TYR A 128 -12.59 -4.73 8.03
CA TYR A 128 -13.82 -4.70 8.83
C TYR A 128 -14.68 -5.95 8.65
N VAL A 129 -15.44 -6.27 9.70
CA VAL A 129 -16.59 -7.19 9.62
C VAL A 129 -17.87 -6.37 9.53
N ARG A 130 -18.75 -6.72 8.59
CA ARG A 130 -20.07 -6.10 8.49
C ARG A 130 -21.08 -6.90 9.32
N LEU A 131 -21.66 -6.24 10.31
CA LEU A 131 -22.72 -6.81 11.16
C LEU A 131 -24.06 -6.86 10.39
N PRO A 132 -25.04 -7.67 10.84
CA PRO A 132 -26.36 -7.77 10.20
C PRO A 132 -27.12 -6.45 10.08
N ASN A 133 -26.87 -5.50 10.99
CA ASN A 133 -27.44 -4.15 10.96
C ASN A 133 -26.72 -3.20 9.96
N GLY A 134 -25.76 -3.70 9.17
CA GLY A 134 -24.99 -2.93 8.20
C GLY A 134 -23.75 -2.23 8.77
N GLN A 135 -23.59 -2.19 10.10
CA GLN A 135 -22.46 -1.54 10.77
C GLN A 135 -21.13 -2.23 10.43
N GLN A 136 -20.09 -1.43 10.19
CA GLN A 136 -18.72 -1.91 10.00
C GLN A 136 -17.96 -1.84 11.31
N VAL A 137 -17.43 -2.98 11.76
CA VAL A 137 -16.59 -3.10 12.94
C VAL A 137 -15.18 -3.46 12.51
N PHE A 138 -14.22 -2.63 12.89
CA PHE A 138 -12.81 -2.84 12.61
C PHE A 138 -12.14 -3.39 13.88
N PRO A 139 -11.47 -4.54 13.83
CA PRO A 139 -10.63 -4.99 14.92
C PRO A 139 -9.40 -4.08 15.07
N PRO A 140 -8.81 -4.00 16.27
CA PRO A 140 -7.56 -3.28 16.47
C PRO A 140 -6.40 -4.00 15.81
N PHE A 141 -5.42 -3.23 15.32
CA PHE A 141 -4.15 -3.80 14.88
C PHE A 141 -3.39 -4.37 16.09
N PRO A 142 -2.89 -5.62 16.02
CA PRO A 142 -1.99 -6.18 17.01
C PRO A 142 -0.80 -5.26 17.33
N GLN A 143 -0.52 -5.02 18.61
CA GLN A 143 0.57 -4.13 19.03
C GLN A 143 1.93 -4.57 18.46
N ALA A 144 2.19 -5.88 18.40
CA ALA A 144 3.43 -6.42 17.83
C ALA A 144 3.63 -6.03 16.35
N GLN A 145 2.55 -5.90 15.56
CA GLN A 145 2.66 -5.41 14.18
C GLN A 145 3.02 -3.92 14.18
N ILE A 146 2.38 -3.12 15.03
CA ILE A 146 2.67 -1.68 15.13
C ILE A 146 4.12 -1.43 15.57
N ASP A 147 4.63 -2.22 16.52
CA ASP A 147 6.02 -2.12 17.01
C ASP A 147 7.05 -2.41 15.90
N VAL A 148 6.73 -3.33 14.99
CA VAL A 148 7.57 -3.64 13.82
C VAL A 148 7.38 -2.63 12.68
N LEU A 149 6.17 -2.08 12.52
CA LEU A 149 5.84 -1.11 11.48
C LEU A 149 6.53 0.24 11.70
N ILE A 150 6.52 0.76 12.93
CA ILE A 150 7.08 2.08 13.26
C ILE A 150 8.54 2.25 12.79
N PRO A 151 9.50 1.35 13.10
CA PRO A 151 10.88 1.51 12.65
C PRO A 151 11.01 1.45 11.12
N LEU A 152 10.23 0.61 10.44
CA LEU A 152 10.21 0.56 8.98
C LEU A 152 9.73 1.90 8.39
N VAL A 153 8.61 2.44 8.90
CA VAL A 153 8.07 3.72 8.43
C VAL A 153 9.08 4.84 8.65
N LYS A 154 9.70 4.92 9.82
CA LYS A 154 10.73 5.93 10.12
C LYS A 154 11.93 5.83 9.18
N ASP A 155 12.41 4.62 8.91
CA ASP A 155 13.52 4.37 7.99
C ASP A 155 13.19 4.84 6.55
N ILE A 156 12.04 4.44 6.01
CA ILE A 156 11.58 4.86 4.66
C ILE A 156 11.46 6.38 4.59
N VAL A 157 10.80 6.99 5.59
CA VAL A 157 10.59 8.44 5.66
C VAL A 157 11.92 9.18 5.66
N GLN A 158 12.88 8.74 6.48
CA GLN A 158 14.20 9.35 6.56
C GLN A 158 14.98 9.20 5.25
N ARG A 159 15.00 8.00 4.65
CA ARG A 159 15.76 7.74 3.42
C ARG A 159 15.26 8.52 2.22
N HIS A 160 13.95 8.71 2.12
CA HIS A 160 13.32 9.40 1.00
C HIS A 160 13.01 10.88 1.27
N GLY A 161 13.16 11.36 2.51
CA GLY A 161 12.77 12.72 2.88
C GLY A 161 11.27 12.97 2.74
N ILE A 162 10.44 11.93 2.98
CA ILE A 162 8.98 12.03 2.86
C ILE A 162 8.47 13.00 3.93
N LYS A 163 7.67 13.98 3.52
CA LYS A 163 7.08 14.92 4.46
C LYS A 163 5.97 14.25 5.28
N PRO A 164 5.78 14.60 6.56
CA PRO A 164 4.75 14.00 7.40
C PRO A 164 3.35 14.01 6.78
N GLU A 165 2.96 15.10 6.10
CA GLU A 165 1.67 15.26 5.42
C GLU A 165 1.45 14.33 4.21
N PHE A 166 2.49 13.60 3.77
CA PHE A 166 2.43 12.65 2.65
C PHE A 166 2.51 11.18 3.11
N ILE A 167 2.33 10.93 4.42
CA ILE A 167 2.11 9.61 4.98
C ILE A 167 0.61 9.44 5.23
N LEU A 168 -0.03 8.64 4.39
CA LEU A 168 -1.48 8.58 4.23
C LEU A 168 -1.98 7.14 4.22
N GLY A 169 -3.27 6.94 4.49
CA GLY A 169 -3.98 5.68 4.22
C GLY A 169 -4.46 5.59 2.78
N HIS A 170 -4.71 4.36 2.29
CA HIS A 170 -5.30 4.16 0.95
C HIS A 170 -6.67 4.85 0.81
N GLY A 171 -7.48 4.82 1.87
CA GLY A 171 -8.76 5.48 1.95
C GLY A 171 -8.68 7.01 1.81
N GLU A 172 -7.55 7.63 2.17
CA GLU A 172 -7.36 9.07 1.98
C GLU A 172 -7.07 9.44 0.53
N VAL A 173 -6.32 8.59 -0.18
CA VAL A 173 -5.91 8.84 -1.57
C VAL A 173 -6.86 8.26 -2.62
N SER A 174 -7.73 7.33 -2.23
CA SER A 174 -8.75 6.69 -3.08
C SER A 174 -10.10 6.50 -2.35
N PRO A 175 -10.68 7.57 -1.77
CA PRO A 175 -11.82 7.49 -0.85
C PRO A 175 -13.09 6.88 -1.45
N HIS A 176 -13.25 6.92 -2.78
CA HIS A 176 -14.45 6.42 -3.44
C HIS A 176 -14.72 4.93 -3.17
N ASN A 177 -13.68 4.10 -3.13
CA ASN A 177 -13.80 2.64 -2.97
C ASN A 177 -12.92 2.04 -1.87
N LYS A 178 -12.04 2.82 -1.24
CA LYS A 178 -11.13 2.36 -0.18
C LYS A 178 -11.44 2.99 1.17
N VAL A 179 -11.13 2.26 2.23
CA VAL A 179 -11.33 2.66 3.63
C VAL A 179 -10.15 2.28 4.53
N ASP A 180 -9.16 1.58 3.98
CA ASP A 180 -7.97 1.13 4.67
C ASP A 180 -6.97 2.28 4.88
N PRO A 181 -6.19 2.27 5.98
CA PRO A 181 -6.09 1.22 7.00
C PRO A 181 -7.21 1.24 8.05
N GLY A 182 -8.23 2.09 7.90
CA GLY A 182 -9.41 2.12 8.75
C GLY A 182 -9.24 2.94 10.04
N PRO A 183 -10.32 3.07 10.84
CA PRO A 183 -10.36 3.91 12.04
C PRO A 183 -9.54 3.35 13.21
N THR A 184 -9.18 2.06 13.19
CA THR A 184 -8.40 1.42 14.26
C THR A 184 -6.89 1.49 14.05
N PHE A 185 -6.44 1.98 12.89
CA PHE A 185 -5.02 2.25 12.71
C PHE A 185 -4.56 3.36 13.67
N PRO A 186 -3.43 3.20 14.38
CA PRO A 186 -3.07 4.07 15.51
C PRO A 186 -2.45 5.39 15.05
N TRP A 187 -3.19 6.18 14.27
CA TRP A 187 -2.74 7.47 13.73
C TRP A 187 -2.34 8.48 14.81
N LYS A 188 -2.99 8.44 15.98
CA LYS A 188 -2.60 9.23 17.14
C LYS A 188 -1.17 8.93 17.59
N LEU A 189 -0.81 7.65 17.74
CA LEU A 189 0.55 7.24 18.08
C LEU A 189 1.56 7.70 17.03
N PHE A 190 1.22 7.59 15.74
CA PHE A 190 2.08 8.05 14.64
C PHE A 190 2.30 9.58 14.69
N SER A 191 1.27 10.33 15.06
CA SER A 191 1.37 11.78 15.27
C SER A 191 2.25 12.13 16.48
N GLU A 192 2.06 11.46 17.61
CA GLU A 192 2.87 11.63 18.84
C GLU A 192 4.34 11.30 18.62
N LEU A 193 4.64 10.35 17.73
CA LEU A 193 6.00 9.99 17.32
C LEU A 193 6.61 10.92 16.26
N GLY A 194 5.88 11.95 15.82
CA GLY A 194 6.31 12.90 14.78
C GLY A 194 6.38 12.30 13.38
N ILE A 195 5.76 11.14 13.14
CA ILE A 195 5.73 10.48 11.83
C ILE A 195 4.75 11.22 10.92
N THR A 196 3.53 11.47 11.40
CA THR A 196 2.52 12.28 10.70
C THR A 196 2.34 13.63 11.38
N PRO A 197 1.66 14.64 10.77
CA PRO A 197 1.44 15.92 11.41
C PRO A 197 0.71 15.78 12.76
N PRO A 198 0.87 16.75 13.67
CA PRO A 198 0.08 16.85 14.90
C PRO A 198 -1.42 16.77 14.61
N LEU A 199 -2.16 16.01 15.43
CA LEU A 199 -3.61 16.04 15.39
C LEU A 199 -4.14 17.43 15.82
N PRO A 200 -5.34 17.85 15.38
CA PRO A 200 -5.95 19.10 15.81
C PRO A 200 -6.07 19.20 17.34
N GLU A 201 -5.68 20.34 17.88
CA GLU A 201 -5.75 20.60 19.32
C GLU A 201 -7.20 20.53 19.84
N PRO A 202 -7.52 19.70 20.85
CA PRO A 202 -8.89 19.48 21.31
C PRO A 202 -9.62 20.76 21.73
N ALA A 203 -8.92 21.70 22.37
CA ALA A 203 -9.52 22.97 22.81
C ALA A 203 -9.94 23.85 21.62
N ALA A 204 -9.12 23.90 20.55
CA ALA A 204 -9.44 24.64 19.34
C ALA A 204 -10.63 24.00 18.60
N VAL A 205 -10.66 22.67 18.52
CA VAL A 205 -11.80 21.93 17.94
C VAL A 205 -13.07 22.18 18.75
N ALA A 206 -13.02 22.11 20.09
CA ALA A 206 -14.18 22.34 20.95
C ALA A 206 -14.74 23.76 20.82
N ALA A 207 -13.87 24.78 20.76
CA ALA A 207 -14.28 26.17 20.56
C ALA A 207 -15.01 26.35 19.22
N GLN A 208 -14.46 25.81 18.13
CA GLN A 208 -15.06 25.93 16.81
C GLN A 208 -16.31 25.05 16.62
N ARG A 209 -16.39 23.92 17.32
CA ARG A 209 -17.57 23.04 17.31
C ARG A 209 -18.81 23.80 17.80
N ALA A 210 -18.70 24.57 18.88
CA ALA A 210 -19.82 25.36 19.40
C ALA A 210 -20.37 26.36 18.36
N VAL A 211 -19.48 26.93 17.52
CA VAL A 211 -19.86 27.81 16.41
C VAL A 211 -20.66 27.04 15.36
N PHE A 212 -20.19 25.86 14.94
CA PHE A 212 -20.88 25.06 13.92
C PHE A 212 -22.12 24.32 14.42
N GLU A 213 -22.29 24.13 15.73
CA GLU A 213 -23.53 23.66 16.34
C GLU A 213 -24.63 24.73 16.23
N ALA A 214 -24.27 26.01 16.46
CA ALA A 214 -25.20 27.13 16.32
C ALA A 214 -25.48 27.46 14.85
N GLN A 215 -24.46 27.36 13.99
CA GLN A 215 -24.55 27.69 12.57
C GLN A 215 -23.78 26.65 11.73
N PRO A 216 -24.45 25.57 11.29
CA PRO A 216 -23.84 24.59 10.41
C PRO A 216 -23.34 25.23 9.11
N PRO A 217 -22.15 24.86 8.61
CA PRO A 217 -21.61 25.43 7.39
C PRO A 217 -22.33 24.89 6.15
N GLU A 218 -22.26 25.63 5.05
CA GLU A 218 -22.71 25.15 3.75
C GLU A 218 -21.89 23.94 3.29
N MET A 219 -22.53 23.01 2.59
CA MET A 219 -21.84 21.83 2.05
C MET A 219 -20.68 22.20 1.11
N LEU A 220 -20.83 23.29 0.35
CA LEU A 220 -19.79 23.80 -0.53
C LEU A 220 -18.52 24.20 0.25
N TRP A 221 -18.67 24.74 1.46
CA TRP A 221 -17.54 25.04 2.33
C TRP A 221 -16.85 23.75 2.78
N ILE A 222 -17.61 22.74 3.21
CA ILE A 222 -17.06 21.44 3.65
C ILE A 222 -16.22 20.80 2.54
N GLN A 223 -16.76 20.71 1.33
CA GLN A 223 -16.06 20.11 0.18
C GLN A 223 -14.79 20.89 -0.19
N ARG A 224 -14.83 22.22 -0.14
CA ARG A 224 -13.64 23.06 -0.39
C ARG A 224 -12.58 22.89 0.69
N SER A 225 -12.98 22.78 1.96
CA SER A 225 -12.06 22.51 3.07
C SER A 225 -11.40 21.13 2.94
N LEU A 226 -12.16 20.10 2.52
CA LEU A 226 -11.61 18.77 2.23
C LEU A 226 -10.60 18.82 1.07
N ALA A 227 -10.92 19.55 0.00
CA ALA A 227 -10.00 19.74 -1.13
C ALA A 227 -8.73 20.51 -0.73
N GLN A 228 -8.86 21.56 0.09
CA GLN A 228 -7.73 22.32 0.64
C GLN A 228 -6.84 21.45 1.53
N HIS A 229 -7.45 20.54 2.31
CA HIS A 229 -6.71 19.61 3.14
C HIS A 229 -5.89 18.61 2.32
N GLY A 230 -6.42 18.16 1.18
CA GLY A 230 -5.70 17.31 0.24
C GLY A 230 -6.56 16.28 -0.49
N TYR A 231 -7.81 16.08 -0.10
CA TYR A 231 -8.68 15.11 -0.78
C TYR A 231 -8.96 15.52 -2.22
N VAL A 232 -8.98 14.53 -3.11
CA VAL A 232 -9.51 14.71 -4.46
C VAL A 232 -11.04 14.65 -4.38
N ILE A 233 -11.68 15.82 -4.45
CA ILE A 233 -13.13 15.97 -4.36
C ILE A 233 -13.60 17.14 -5.24
N GLU A 234 -14.74 16.98 -5.88
CA GLU A 234 -15.41 18.05 -6.61
C GLU A 234 -16.37 18.83 -5.69
N PRO A 235 -16.27 20.16 -5.61
CA PRO A 235 -17.13 20.98 -4.75
C PRO A 235 -18.49 21.27 -5.40
N THR A 236 -19.37 20.27 -5.44
CA THR A 236 -20.71 20.33 -6.05
C THR A 236 -21.72 21.19 -5.28
N GLY A 237 -21.45 21.48 -4.01
CA GLY A 237 -22.36 22.13 -3.08
C GLY A 237 -23.51 21.24 -2.58
N GLN A 238 -23.56 19.97 -2.98
CA GLN A 238 -24.58 19.00 -2.59
C GLN A 238 -23.97 17.86 -1.77
N PHE A 239 -24.75 17.28 -0.85
CA PHE A 239 -24.33 16.06 -0.16
C PHE A 239 -24.51 14.87 -1.09
N ASP A 240 -23.42 14.49 -1.76
CA ASP A 240 -23.37 13.38 -2.71
C ASP A 240 -22.53 12.20 -2.19
N LYS A 241 -22.56 11.08 -2.92
CA LYS A 241 -21.83 9.87 -2.55
C LYS A 241 -20.31 10.07 -2.46
N GLN A 242 -19.74 10.97 -3.27
CA GLN A 242 -18.32 11.30 -3.17
C GLN A 242 -18.05 11.96 -1.82
N THR A 243 -18.87 12.94 -1.46
CA THR A 243 -18.76 13.70 -0.21
C THR A 243 -18.89 12.78 1.00
N GLU A 244 -19.88 11.90 1.02
CA GLU A 244 -20.07 10.89 2.07
C GLU A 244 -18.80 10.05 2.27
N ARG A 245 -18.23 9.54 1.18
CA ARG A 245 -17.07 8.63 1.22
C ARG A 245 -15.78 9.34 1.62
N VAL A 246 -15.61 10.59 1.22
CA VAL A 246 -14.49 11.44 1.64
C VAL A 246 -14.60 11.80 3.11
N LEU A 247 -15.79 12.23 3.58
CA LEU A 247 -16.04 12.53 4.98
C LEU A 247 -15.82 11.31 5.87
N MET A 248 -16.27 10.13 5.44
CA MET A 248 -16.06 8.88 6.17
C MET A 248 -14.56 8.61 6.38
N ASN A 249 -13.74 8.71 5.34
CA ASN A 249 -12.29 8.51 5.44
C ASN A 249 -11.60 9.59 6.28
N PHE A 250 -12.02 10.86 6.14
CA PHE A 250 -11.54 11.95 7.00
C PHE A 250 -11.84 11.68 8.47
N GLN A 251 -13.06 11.23 8.77
CA GLN A 251 -13.48 10.87 10.12
C GLN A 251 -12.70 9.65 10.65
N MET A 252 -12.44 8.62 9.83
CA MET A 252 -11.60 7.50 10.25
C MET A 252 -10.19 7.94 10.68
N ARG A 253 -9.62 8.97 10.02
CA ARG A 253 -8.31 9.54 10.35
C ARG A 253 -8.32 10.43 11.59
N TYR A 254 -9.28 11.36 11.69
CA TYR A 254 -9.25 12.46 12.66
C TYR A 254 -10.26 12.32 13.81
N ARG A 255 -11.28 11.47 13.66
CA ARG A 255 -12.37 11.24 14.63
C ARG A 255 -12.85 9.78 14.59
N PRO A 256 -12.00 8.80 14.90
CA PRO A 256 -12.32 7.38 14.73
C PRO A 256 -13.45 6.87 15.64
N SER A 257 -13.91 7.67 16.62
CA SER A 257 -15.10 7.38 17.43
C SER A 257 -16.41 7.47 16.64
N SER A 258 -16.43 8.19 15.50
CA SER A 258 -17.60 8.30 14.62
C SER A 258 -17.17 8.61 13.19
N TYR A 259 -17.37 7.64 12.30
CA TYR A 259 -17.03 7.68 10.87
C TYR A 259 -18.26 7.40 10.00
N SER A 260 -19.38 8.06 10.30
CA SER A 260 -20.65 7.85 9.59
C SER A 260 -20.63 8.30 8.13
N GLY A 261 -19.67 9.16 7.74
CA GLY A 261 -19.66 9.85 6.46
C GLY A 261 -20.65 11.02 6.39
N LEU A 262 -21.40 11.28 7.46
CA LEU A 262 -22.32 12.41 7.55
C LEU A 262 -21.58 13.66 8.04
N PRO A 263 -21.91 14.86 7.52
CA PRO A 263 -21.39 16.11 8.04
C PRO A 263 -21.96 16.38 9.44
N ASP A 264 -21.11 16.86 10.34
CA ASP A 264 -21.53 17.39 11.65
C ASP A 264 -20.60 18.51 12.13
N ALA A 265 -20.96 19.13 13.26
CA ALA A 265 -20.24 20.28 13.79
C ALA A 265 -18.80 19.94 14.21
N GLU A 266 -18.56 18.75 14.76
CA GLU A 266 -17.23 18.30 15.17
C GLU A 266 -16.33 18.02 13.95
N THR A 267 -16.86 17.36 12.92
CA THR A 267 -16.16 17.16 11.64
C THR A 267 -15.81 18.50 10.98
N SER A 268 -16.75 19.45 11.00
CA SER A 268 -16.55 20.80 10.47
C SER A 268 -15.49 21.58 11.27
N ALA A 269 -15.47 21.45 12.59
CA ALA A 269 -14.47 22.06 13.45
C ALA A 269 -13.07 21.48 13.22
N LEU A 270 -12.94 20.17 13.05
CA LEU A 270 -11.68 19.52 12.68
C LEU A 270 -11.15 20.06 11.35
N LEU A 271 -12.01 20.15 10.33
CA LEU A 271 -11.64 20.75 9.04
C LEU A 271 -11.17 22.19 9.20
N TRP A 272 -11.92 23.01 9.94
CA TRP A 272 -11.55 24.41 10.17
C TRP A 272 -10.18 24.56 10.84
N VAL A 273 -9.86 23.72 11.84
CA VAL A 273 -8.55 23.75 12.50
C VAL A 273 -7.45 23.32 11.53
N LEU A 274 -7.65 22.23 10.79
CA LEU A 274 -6.68 21.71 9.82
C LEU A 274 -6.44 22.67 8.65
N THR A 275 -7.46 23.42 8.22
CA THR A 275 -7.37 24.39 7.10
C THR A 275 -7.12 25.82 7.58
N LYS A 276 -6.89 26.03 8.89
CA LYS A 276 -6.65 27.34 9.52
C LYS A 276 -7.75 28.37 9.21
N GLY A 277 -8.99 27.94 9.28
CA GLY A 277 -10.17 28.75 9.00
C GLY A 277 -10.44 29.02 7.51
N GLY A 278 -9.68 28.41 6.60
CA GLY A 278 -9.90 28.53 5.17
C GLY A 278 -11.17 27.80 4.71
N ALA A 279 -11.99 28.49 3.90
CA ALA A 279 -12.26 28.09 2.49
C ALA A 279 -13.08 29.16 1.69
N PRO A 280 -12.44 30.08 0.92
CA PRO A 280 -13.11 30.81 -0.17
C PRO A 280 -12.42 30.74 -1.55
N ALA A 281 -13.24 30.92 -2.61
CA ALA A 281 -13.04 30.86 -4.08
C ALA A 281 -12.10 29.77 -4.65
N VAL A 282 -12.66 28.87 -5.47
CA VAL A 282 -11.93 27.86 -6.24
C VAL A 282 -11.10 28.58 -7.32
N PRO A 283 -9.76 28.52 -7.31
CA PRO A 283 -9.01 28.83 -8.52
C PRO A 283 -9.39 27.80 -9.59
N PRO A 284 -9.56 28.19 -10.87
CA PRO A 284 -9.94 27.25 -11.92
C PRO A 284 -8.97 26.08 -11.88
N GLN A 285 -9.53 24.88 -11.69
CA GLN A 285 -8.76 23.66 -11.90
C GLN A 285 -8.26 23.75 -13.34
N PRO A 286 -6.95 23.61 -13.62
CA PRO A 286 -6.51 23.41 -14.99
C PRO A 286 -7.35 22.25 -15.56
N PRO A 287 -7.82 22.35 -16.82
CA PRO A 287 -8.58 21.26 -17.42
C PRO A 287 -7.80 19.98 -17.15
N GLY A 288 -8.43 19.06 -16.43
CA GLY A 288 -7.76 17.85 -15.98
C GLY A 288 -7.06 17.26 -17.20
N PRO A 289 -5.75 16.95 -17.13
CA PRO A 289 -5.12 16.29 -18.24
C PRO A 289 -5.87 14.97 -18.37
N PHE A 290 -6.66 14.91 -19.43
CA PHE A 290 -7.32 13.73 -19.95
C PHE A 290 -8.64 13.32 -19.29
N ALA A 291 -9.72 13.87 -19.84
CA ALA A 291 -10.68 13.02 -20.55
C ALA A 291 -10.08 12.60 -21.90
N VAL A 292 -8.97 11.85 -21.93
CA VAL A 292 -8.99 10.74 -22.88
C VAL A 292 -9.87 9.72 -22.21
N PRO A 293 -10.90 9.19 -22.88
CA PRO A 293 -11.50 7.97 -22.41
C PRO A 293 -10.34 7.00 -22.21
N PHE A 294 -10.10 6.62 -20.96
CA PHE A 294 -9.47 5.35 -20.70
C PHE A 294 -10.49 4.33 -21.18
N THR A 295 -10.47 4.01 -22.47
CA THR A 295 -10.74 2.64 -22.85
C THR A 295 -9.74 1.85 -22.01
N PRO A 296 -10.19 0.91 -21.16
CA PRO A 296 -9.30 -0.13 -20.74
C PRO A 296 -8.78 -0.69 -22.05
N GLY A 297 -7.52 -0.38 -22.39
CA GLY A 297 -6.78 -1.27 -23.24
C GLY A 297 -6.96 -2.59 -22.53
N ALA A 298 -7.65 -3.52 -23.19
CA ALA A 298 -7.58 -4.91 -22.78
C ALA A 298 -6.10 -5.17 -22.46
N PRO A 299 -5.78 -5.87 -21.36
CA PRO A 299 -4.41 -6.34 -21.19
C PRO A 299 -3.95 -6.87 -22.55
N PRO A 300 -2.74 -6.54 -23.03
CA PRO A 300 -2.27 -7.09 -24.29
C PRO A 300 -2.62 -8.57 -24.24
N ALA A 301 -3.42 -9.03 -25.20
CA ALA A 301 -3.87 -10.39 -25.21
C ALA A 301 -2.63 -11.23 -24.94
N ALA A 302 -2.70 -12.10 -23.92
CA ALA A 302 -1.67 -13.09 -23.73
C ALA A 302 -1.36 -13.63 -25.14
N PRO A 303 -0.08 -13.67 -25.57
CA PRO A 303 0.23 -14.23 -26.87
C PRO A 303 -0.54 -15.53 -26.95
N ALA A 304 -1.39 -15.66 -27.98
CA ALA A 304 -2.24 -16.83 -28.11
C ALA A 304 -1.32 -18.03 -27.89
N LEU A 305 -1.62 -18.82 -26.86
CA LEU A 305 -1.02 -20.13 -26.77
C LEU A 305 -1.24 -20.74 -28.16
N PRO A 306 -0.20 -21.28 -28.83
CA PRO A 306 -0.43 -21.99 -30.06
C PRO A 306 -1.57 -22.96 -29.78
N SER A 307 -2.59 -22.94 -30.64
CA SER A 307 -3.72 -23.86 -30.55
C SER A 307 -3.16 -25.23 -30.19
N ALA A 308 -3.69 -25.83 -29.12
CA ALA A 308 -3.36 -27.20 -28.80
C ALA A 308 -3.46 -28.00 -30.12
N PRO A 309 -2.45 -28.80 -30.48
CA PRO A 309 -2.56 -29.63 -31.67
C PRO A 309 -3.87 -30.41 -31.56
N ALA A 310 -4.55 -30.58 -32.70
CA ALA A 310 -5.75 -31.40 -32.77
C ALA A 310 -5.50 -32.72 -32.03
N PRO A 311 -6.49 -33.27 -31.30
CA PRO A 311 -6.32 -34.56 -30.66
C PRO A 311 -5.82 -35.55 -31.71
N GLU A 312 -4.69 -36.19 -31.42
CA GLU A 312 -4.17 -37.25 -32.29
C GLU A 312 -5.28 -38.28 -32.54
N PRO A 313 -5.43 -38.78 -33.77
CA PRO A 313 -6.33 -39.89 -34.03
C PRO A 313 -5.97 -41.06 -33.11
N PRO A 314 -6.96 -41.82 -32.60
CA PRO A 314 -6.70 -42.90 -31.66
C PRO A 314 -5.66 -43.86 -32.23
N LEU A 315 -4.61 -44.11 -31.45
CA LEU A 315 -3.60 -45.12 -31.74
C LEU A 315 -4.28 -46.47 -31.98
N ALA A 316 -3.92 -47.11 -33.09
CA ALA A 316 -4.36 -48.46 -33.42
C ALA A 316 -4.00 -49.44 -32.28
N PRO A 317 -4.85 -50.43 -31.98
CA PRO A 317 -4.58 -51.37 -30.89
C PRO A 317 -3.31 -52.19 -31.19
N SER A 318 -2.35 -52.12 -30.27
CA SER A 318 -1.17 -52.99 -30.26
C SER A 318 -1.57 -54.40 -29.77
N PRO A 319 -0.98 -55.49 -30.29
CA PRO A 319 -1.46 -56.85 -30.06
C PRO A 319 -1.29 -57.33 -28.61
N ALA A 320 -2.23 -58.18 -28.18
CA ALA A 320 -2.37 -58.70 -26.84
C ALA A 320 -1.14 -59.50 -26.36
N ALA A 321 -0.67 -59.19 -25.14
CA ALA A 321 0.20 -60.04 -24.34
C ALA A 321 -0.65 -60.85 -23.33
N PRO A 322 -0.29 -62.11 -23.03
CA PRO A 322 -1.14 -63.05 -22.29
C PRO A 322 -1.21 -62.74 -20.78
N ALA A 323 -2.36 -63.05 -20.20
CA ALA A 323 -2.73 -62.78 -18.81
C ALA A 323 -2.02 -63.71 -17.79
N PRO A 324 -1.59 -63.18 -16.64
CA PRO A 324 -1.38 -63.97 -15.42
C PRO A 324 -2.56 -63.84 -14.43
N ALA A 325 -2.73 -64.90 -13.63
CA ALA A 325 -3.92 -65.28 -12.87
C ALA A 325 -4.26 -64.42 -11.64
N SER A 326 -5.55 -64.42 -11.28
CA SER A 326 -6.17 -63.68 -10.17
C SER A 326 -5.85 -64.25 -8.78
N PRO A 327 -5.61 -63.40 -7.76
CA PRO A 327 -5.80 -63.75 -6.36
C PRO A 327 -7.16 -63.24 -5.79
N PRO A 328 -7.66 -63.83 -4.68
CA PRO A 328 -9.06 -63.77 -4.23
C PRO A 328 -9.41 -62.52 -3.36
N PRO A 329 -10.71 -62.18 -3.20
CA PRO A 329 -11.21 -61.16 -2.25
C PRO A 329 -11.34 -61.78 -0.83
N PRO A 330 -11.61 -61.05 0.30
CA PRO A 330 -12.48 -59.87 0.44
C PRO A 330 -12.11 -58.87 1.58
N GLY A 331 -12.97 -57.86 1.83
CA GLY A 331 -13.01 -57.14 3.12
C GLY A 331 -13.70 -55.77 3.09
N SER A 332 -14.89 -55.67 3.67
CA SER A 332 -15.77 -54.48 3.73
C SER A 332 -15.42 -53.49 4.84
N ALA A 333 -15.63 -52.18 4.60
CA ALA A 333 -16.20 -51.16 5.51
C ALA A 333 -16.24 -49.81 4.74
N ALA A 334 -17.41 -49.21 4.47
CA ALA A 334 -18.07 -48.14 5.26
C ALA A 334 -17.16 -46.91 5.49
N SER A 335 -17.54 -45.64 5.35
CA SER A 335 -18.79 -44.90 5.20
C SER A 335 -18.42 -43.39 5.02
N ALA A 336 -19.37 -42.59 4.52
CA ALA A 336 -19.52 -41.12 4.67
C ALA A 336 -18.51 -40.19 3.94
N ALA A 337 -18.94 -39.38 2.95
CA ALA A 337 -19.69 -38.12 3.05
C ALA A 337 -18.87 -37.00 3.75
N ALA A 338 -18.84 -35.74 3.32
CA ALA A 338 -19.30 -35.01 2.15
C ALA A 338 -18.66 -33.61 2.24
N ALA A 339 -18.51 -32.96 1.07
CA ALA A 339 -18.46 -31.52 0.83
C ALA A 339 -17.31 -30.66 1.42
N LEU A 340 -16.44 -30.18 0.53
CA LEU A 340 -16.37 -28.77 0.12
C LEU A 340 -15.86 -28.67 -1.32
#